data_AF-A0A916YUF8-F1
#
_entry.id   AF-A0A916YUF8-F1
#
_cell.length_a   1.000
_cell.length_b   1.000
_cell.length_c   1.000
_cell.angle_alpha   90.00
_cell.angle_beta   90.00
_cell.angle_gamma   90.00
#
_symmetry.space_group_name_H-M   'P 1'
#
loop_
_entity.id
_entity.type
_entity.pdbx_description
1 polymer ?
#
loop_
_entity_poly.entity_id
_entity_poly.type
_entity_poly.pdbx_seq_one_letter_code
_entity_poly.pdbx_strand_id
1 'polypeptide(L)'
;MMMNEEFDDIEKQLWEQMGNLPTPNPSPNMKTRFHAMLDTYKAEVEDKKASSFSVFLMKLKQVFTYKTSNNWAYAIILIMMSGIIGYFAGKPNNQAVADQNDVKKLSSEVQEMKEMMMLSMLENPTATERLKAVSYTQELNKVDDKVIDALLTTLNSDPNENVRLVTLEALIQLGNNPRVREGLVQSLMKQESPLVQVALADAMVKLQEKRSVKQFKQLLQKENLNKAVKGKIEKTIQVLS
;
A
#
# COMPACT_ATOMS: atom_id res chain seq x y z
N MET A 1 8.87 13.97 -30.31
CA MET A 1 7.75 14.91 -30.14
C MET A 1 6.50 14.43 -30.89
N MET A 2 6.61 13.95 -32.14
CA MET A 2 5.47 13.36 -32.90
C MET A 2 4.81 12.11 -32.27
N MET A 3 5.50 11.34 -31.43
CA MET A 3 4.97 10.08 -30.88
C MET A 3 4.00 10.27 -29.70
N ASN A 4 4.04 11.43 -29.04
CA ASN A 4 3.13 11.74 -27.93
C ASN A 4 1.79 12.30 -28.42
N GLU A 5 1.78 12.94 -29.61
CA GLU A 5 0.56 13.44 -30.23
C GLU A 5 -0.30 12.28 -30.77
N GLU A 6 0.33 11.27 -31.39
CA GLU A 6 -0.40 10.08 -31.86
C GLU A 6 -1.04 9.29 -30.71
N PHE A 7 -0.42 9.24 -29.53
CA PHE A 7 -0.96 8.52 -28.38
C PHE A 7 -2.19 9.22 -27.77
N ASP A 8 -2.17 10.55 -27.72
CA ASP A 8 -3.26 11.38 -27.20
C ASP A 8 -4.50 11.33 -28.12
N ASP A 9 -4.28 11.22 -29.44
CA ASP A 9 -5.34 11.04 -30.42
C ASP A 9 -5.99 9.65 -30.35
N ILE A 10 -5.21 8.60 -30.05
CA ILE A 10 -5.73 7.24 -29.84
C ILE A 10 -6.59 7.17 -28.57
N GLU A 11 -6.17 7.82 -27.48
CA GLU A 11 -6.98 7.88 -26.26
C GLU A 11 -8.31 8.60 -26.51
N LYS A 12 -8.28 9.75 -27.20
CA LYS A 12 -9.52 10.47 -27.57
C LYS A 12 -10.45 9.62 -28.42
N GLN A 13 -9.94 8.91 -29.42
CA GLN A 13 -10.75 8.02 -30.25
C GLN A 13 -11.35 6.85 -29.45
N LEU A 14 -10.60 6.30 -28.49
CA LEU A 14 -11.09 5.22 -27.63
C LEU A 14 -12.22 5.71 -26.71
N TRP A 15 -12.08 6.92 -26.15
CA TRP A 15 -13.12 7.54 -25.33
C TRP A 15 -14.39 7.86 -26.13
N GLU A 16 -14.25 8.34 -27.37
CA GLU A 16 -15.39 8.52 -28.28
C GLU A 16 -16.07 7.20 -28.64
N GLN A 17 -15.30 6.14 -28.88
CA GLN A 17 -15.85 4.80 -29.16
C GLN A 17 -16.57 4.20 -27.94
N MET A 18 -16.05 4.40 -26.73
CA MET A 18 -16.74 3.96 -25.50
C MET A 18 -18.02 4.74 -25.23
N GLY A 19 -18.07 6.03 -25.60
CA GLY A 19 -19.28 6.84 -25.54
C GLY A 19 -20.39 6.39 -26.49
N ASN A 20 -20.04 5.66 -27.55
CA ASN A 20 -20.97 5.13 -28.56
C ASN A 20 -21.39 3.68 -28.33
N LEU A 21 -21.01 3.06 -27.20
CA LEU A 21 -21.49 1.71 -26.87
C LEU A 21 -23.00 1.76 -26.59
N PRO A 22 -23.82 0.90 -27.22
CA PRO A 22 -25.26 0.88 -26.97
C PRO A 22 -25.52 0.49 -25.52
N THR A 23 -25.90 1.47 -24.69
CA THR A 23 -26.33 1.19 -23.32
C THR A 23 -27.69 0.49 -23.38
N PRO A 24 -27.84 -0.73 -22.84
CA PRO A 24 -29.13 -1.40 -22.83
C PRO A 24 -30.13 -0.54 -22.04
N ASN A 25 -31.24 -0.19 -22.67
CA ASN A 25 -32.30 0.60 -22.04
C ASN A 25 -32.79 -0.15 -20.78
N PRO A 26 -32.80 0.45 -19.59
CA PRO A 26 -33.26 -0.22 -18.37
C PRO A 26 -34.66 -0.81 -18.60
N SER A 27 -34.86 -2.05 -18.16
CA SER A 27 -36.15 -2.72 -18.36
C SER A 27 -37.27 -1.88 -17.73
N PRO A 28 -38.44 -1.77 -18.38
CA PRO A 28 -39.53 -0.89 -17.93
C PRO A 28 -39.95 -1.11 -16.46
N ASN A 29 -39.73 -2.32 -15.95
CA ASN A 29 -40.12 -2.73 -14.60
C ASN A 29 -39.00 -2.62 -13.55
N MET A 30 -37.79 -2.19 -13.92
CA MET A 30 -36.66 -2.09 -12.99
C MET A 30 -36.92 -1.09 -11.86
N LYS A 31 -37.40 0.11 -12.20
CA LYS A 31 -37.75 1.14 -11.21
C LYS A 31 -38.85 0.66 -10.28
N THR A 32 -39.88 0.04 -10.83
CA THR A 32 -41.02 -0.50 -10.07
C THR A 32 -40.57 -1.56 -9.08
N ARG A 33 -39.71 -2.51 -9.49
CA ARG A 33 -39.17 -3.54 -8.60
C ARG A 33 -38.26 -2.97 -7.52
N PHE A 34 -37.43 -1.99 -7.86
CA PHE A 34 -36.56 -1.32 -6.91
C PHE A 34 -37.37 -0.58 -5.83
N HIS A 35 -38.39 0.18 -6.24
CA HIS A 35 -39.26 0.88 -5.29
C HIS A 35 -40.07 -0.09 -4.43
N ALA A 36 -40.59 -1.17 -5.02
CA ALA A 36 -41.26 -2.22 -4.24
C ALA A 36 -40.34 -2.82 -3.16
N MET A 37 -39.06 -3.06 -3.49
CA MET A 37 -38.07 -3.57 -2.53
C MET A 37 -37.76 -2.56 -1.41
N LEU A 38 -37.66 -1.27 -1.75
CA LEU A 38 -37.43 -0.21 -0.77
C LEU A 38 -38.62 -0.05 0.19
N ASP A 39 -39.84 -0.11 -0.33
CA ASP A 39 -41.05 0.01 0.48
C ASP A 39 -41.20 -1.20 1.42
N THR A 40 -40.88 -2.42 0.97
CA THR A 40 -40.85 -3.60 1.84
C THR A 40 -39.79 -3.49 2.94
N TYR A 41 -38.61 -2.97 2.62
CA TYR A 41 -37.53 -2.80 3.61
C TYR A 41 -37.88 -1.72 4.64
N LYS A 42 -38.45 -0.59 4.19
CA LYS A 42 -38.92 0.48 5.09
C LYS A 42 -39.99 -0.02 6.05
N ALA A 43 -40.99 -0.75 5.56
CA ALA A 43 -42.05 -1.32 6.39
C ALA A 43 -41.48 -2.28 7.46
N GLU A 44 -40.53 -3.14 7.09
CA GLU A 44 -39.93 -4.10 8.03
C GLU A 44 -39.04 -3.43 9.10
N VAL A 45 -38.34 -2.34 8.75
CA VAL A 45 -37.52 -1.57 9.70
C VAL A 45 -38.40 -0.75 10.65
N GLU A 46 -39.49 -0.16 10.16
CA GLU A 46 -40.43 0.60 10.98
C GLU A 46 -41.19 -0.30 11.96
N ASP A 47 -41.64 -1.48 11.53
CA ASP A 47 -42.33 -2.45 12.41
C ASP A 47 -41.43 -2.95 13.56
N LYS A 48 -40.14 -3.20 13.29
CA LYS A 48 -39.20 -3.68 14.32
C LYS A 48 -38.82 -2.59 15.34
N LYS A 49 -38.67 -1.33 14.89
CA LYS A 49 -38.40 -0.18 15.79
C LYS A 49 -39.62 0.23 16.61
N ALA A 50 -40.80 0.27 15.99
CA ALA A 50 -42.03 0.65 16.66
C ALA A 50 -42.45 -0.39 17.70
N SER A 51 -42.30 -1.69 17.42
CA SER A 51 -42.65 -2.78 18.34
C SER A 51 -41.86 -2.74 19.66
N SER A 52 -40.53 -2.59 19.60
CA SER A 52 -39.70 -2.66 20.81
C SER A 52 -39.87 -1.43 21.74
N PHE A 53 -39.95 -0.23 21.17
CA PHE A 53 -40.09 1.00 21.95
C PHE A 53 -41.52 1.22 22.47
N SER A 54 -42.54 0.89 21.67
CA SER A 54 -43.94 1.04 22.09
C SER A 54 -44.33 0.04 23.19
N VAL A 55 -43.85 -1.21 23.12
CA VAL A 55 -44.06 -2.23 24.18
C VAL A 55 -43.37 -1.81 25.48
N PHE A 56 -42.16 -1.24 25.38
CA PHE A 56 -41.47 -0.67 26.53
C PHE A 56 -42.23 0.52 27.14
N LEU A 57 -42.73 1.46 26.30
CA LEU A 57 -43.51 2.61 26.77
C LEU A 57 -44.85 2.20 27.40
N MET A 58 -45.53 1.18 26.85
CA MET A 58 -46.77 0.66 27.41
C MET A 58 -46.54 0.05 28.79
N LYS A 59 -45.49 -0.77 28.95
CA LYS A 59 -45.09 -1.31 30.25
C LYS A 59 -44.74 -0.19 31.24
N LEU A 60 -44.04 0.85 30.78
CA LEU A 60 -43.68 2.01 31.61
C LEU A 60 -44.91 2.81 32.06
N LYS A 61 -45.86 3.08 31.15
CA LYS A 61 -47.11 3.77 31.47
C LYS A 61 -47.97 3.00 32.48
N GLN A 62 -47.99 1.67 32.39
CA GLN A 62 -48.77 0.83 33.31
C GLN A 62 -48.22 0.85 34.74
N VAL A 63 -46.90 0.98 34.89
CA VAL A 63 -46.25 1.21 36.19
C VAL A 63 -46.55 2.62 36.73
N PHE A 64 -46.71 3.61 35.86
CA PHE A 64 -46.98 5.01 36.25
C PHE A 64 -48.45 5.30 36.60
N THR A 65 -49.39 4.43 36.21
CA THR A 65 -50.82 4.58 36.52
C THR A 65 -51.24 3.99 37.88
N TYR A 66 -50.31 3.43 38.66
CA TYR A 66 -50.60 2.98 40.02
C TYR A 66 -50.74 4.19 40.96
N LYS A 67 -51.99 4.51 41.28
CA LYS A 67 -52.53 5.46 42.28
C LYS A 67 -51.47 6.26 43.06
N THR A 68 -51.31 7.53 42.68
CA THR A 68 -50.49 8.50 43.44
C THR A 68 -51.15 8.75 44.80
N SER A 69 -50.62 8.12 45.84
CA SER A 69 -50.80 8.52 47.23
C SER A 69 -49.41 8.77 47.75
N ASN A 70 -49.08 10.06 47.89
CA ASN A 70 -47.82 10.66 48.37
C ASN A 70 -46.74 9.67 48.80
N ASN A 71 -45.72 9.46 47.97
CA ASN A 71 -44.43 8.96 48.41
C ASN A 71 -43.35 9.35 47.40
N TRP A 72 -42.65 10.48 47.64
CA TRP A 72 -41.43 10.86 46.92
C TRP A 72 -40.32 9.80 47.01
N ALA A 73 -40.50 8.78 47.84
CA ALA A 73 -39.66 7.59 47.95
C ALA A 73 -39.42 6.89 46.59
N TYR A 74 -40.41 6.85 45.69
CA TYR A 74 -40.22 6.25 44.37
C TYR A 74 -39.24 7.03 43.49
N ALA A 75 -39.24 8.37 43.59
CA ALA A 75 -38.28 9.20 42.88
C ALA A 75 -36.85 8.95 43.38
N ILE A 76 -36.67 8.79 44.70
CA ILE A 76 -35.37 8.49 45.31
C ILE A 76 -34.88 7.10 44.89
N ILE A 77 -35.76 6.09 44.85
CA ILE A 77 -35.41 4.75 44.39
C ILE A 77 -35.01 4.74 42.92
N LEU A 78 -35.72 5.49 42.05
CA LEU A 78 -35.37 5.60 40.64
C LEU A 78 -34.02 6.31 40.42
N ILE A 79 -33.74 7.36 41.20
CA ILE A 79 -32.42 8.02 41.16
C ILE A 79 -31.32 7.06 41.61
N MET A 80 -31.53 6.32 42.70
CA MET A 80 -30.57 5.32 43.20
C MET A 80 -30.34 4.19 42.18
N MET A 81 -31.40 3.64 41.60
CA MET A 81 -31.31 2.62 40.54
C MET A 81 -30.61 3.16 39.30
N SER A 82 -30.89 4.40 38.89
CA SER A 82 -30.20 5.03 37.76
C SER A 82 -28.72 5.26 38.04
N GLY A 83 -28.35 5.62 39.27
CA GLY A 83 -26.96 5.80 39.70
C GLY A 83 -26.19 4.47 39.75
N ILE A 84 -26.84 3.39 40.21
CA ILE A 84 -26.24 2.05 40.24
C ILE A 84 -26.06 1.50 38.83
N ILE A 85 -27.09 1.62 37.97
CA ILE A 85 -27.00 1.21 36.57
C ILE A 85 -25.95 2.05 35.83
N GLY A 86 -25.92 3.37 36.07
CA GLY A 86 -24.90 4.26 35.50
C GLY A 86 -23.48 3.94 35.99
N TYR A 87 -23.30 3.58 37.25
CA TYR A 87 -22.00 3.20 37.81
C TYR A 87 -21.51 1.83 37.32
N PHE A 88 -22.42 0.85 37.18
CA PHE A 88 -22.07 -0.48 36.67
C PHE A 88 -21.94 -0.53 35.14
N ALA A 89 -22.79 0.17 34.39
CA ALA A 89 -22.71 0.25 32.93
C ALA A 89 -21.67 1.28 32.45
N GLY A 90 -21.33 2.27 33.29
CA GLY A 90 -20.30 3.28 33.04
C GLY A 90 -18.88 2.86 33.39
N LYS A 91 -18.66 1.61 33.85
CA LYS A 91 -17.33 1.01 33.80
C LYS A 91 -17.05 0.69 32.33
N PRO A 92 -16.18 1.43 31.63
CA PRO A 92 -15.74 0.99 30.33
C PRO A 92 -15.11 -0.39 30.53
N ASN A 93 -15.72 -1.42 29.92
CA ASN A 93 -15.04 -2.68 29.76
C ASN A 93 -13.79 -2.37 28.92
N ASN A 94 -12.62 -2.28 29.56
CA ASN A 94 -11.33 -1.97 28.93
C ASN A 94 -10.89 -3.03 27.90
N GLN A 95 -11.78 -3.92 27.47
CA GLN A 95 -11.57 -4.93 26.44
C GLN A 95 -12.06 -4.50 25.04
N ALA A 96 -12.61 -3.30 24.88
CA ALA A 96 -13.02 -2.76 23.58
C ALA A 96 -12.13 -1.62 23.08
N VAL A 97 -10.91 -1.48 23.63
CA VAL A 97 -9.84 -0.82 22.89
C VAL A 97 -9.32 -1.91 21.96
N ALA A 98 -9.51 -1.76 20.63
CA ALA A 98 -8.84 -2.61 19.66
C ALA A 98 -7.38 -2.76 20.09
N ASP A 99 -7.00 -3.97 20.51
CA ASP A 99 -5.71 -4.20 21.14
C ASP A 99 -4.65 -3.71 20.14
N GLN A 100 -3.80 -2.76 20.54
CA GLN A 100 -2.76 -2.24 19.66
C GLN A 100 -1.86 -3.38 19.14
N ASN A 101 -1.84 -4.51 19.85
CA ASN A 101 -1.18 -5.73 19.45
C ASN A 101 -1.84 -6.40 18.23
N ASP A 102 -3.17 -6.41 18.13
CA ASP A 102 -3.90 -6.99 17.00
C ASP A 102 -3.68 -6.19 15.71
N VAL A 103 -3.70 -4.86 15.80
CA VAL A 103 -3.44 -3.96 14.66
C VAL A 103 -1.99 -4.08 14.19
N LYS A 104 -1.03 -4.16 15.12
CA LYS A 104 0.39 -4.38 14.80
C LYS A 104 0.61 -5.74 14.11
N LYS A 105 -0.05 -6.79 14.60
CA LYS A 105 0.04 -8.14 14.02
C LYS A 105 -0.54 -8.20 12.62
N LEU A 106 -1.72 -7.61 12.40
CA LEU A 106 -2.31 -7.55 11.06
C LEU A 106 -1.43 -6.73 10.10
N SER A 107 -0.86 -5.62 10.58
CA SER A 107 0.07 -4.83 9.77
C SER A 107 1.34 -5.59 9.40
N SER A 108 1.89 -6.45 10.26
CA SER A 108 3.05 -7.27 9.92
C SER A 108 2.68 -8.39 8.94
N GLU A 109 1.54 -9.04 9.11
CA GLU A 109 1.06 -10.07 8.17
C GLU A 109 0.86 -9.51 6.76
N VAL A 110 0.30 -8.30 6.64
CA VAL A 110 0.17 -7.61 5.34
C VAL A 110 1.54 -7.28 4.74
N GLN A 111 2.51 -6.87 5.55
CA GLN A 111 3.88 -6.62 5.07
C GLN A 111 4.54 -7.89 4.55
N GLU A 112 4.45 -8.99 5.29
CA GLU A 112 4.97 -10.30 4.87
C GLU A 112 4.30 -10.80 3.58
N MET A 113 2.99 -10.60 3.44
CA MET A 113 2.26 -10.94 2.22
C MET A 113 2.71 -10.08 1.02
N LYS A 114 2.91 -8.78 1.22
CA LYS A 114 3.46 -7.89 0.18
C LYS A 114 4.88 -8.30 -0.22
N GLU A 115 5.72 -8.64 0.75
CA GLU A 115 7.09 -9.12 0.49
C GLU A 115 7.06 -10.42 -0.32
N MET A 116 6.25 -11.40 0.08
CA MET A 116 6.13 -12.67 -0.65
C MET A 116 5.63 -12.47 -2.08
N MET A 117 4.62 -11.61 -2.26
CA MET A 117 4.12 -11.26 -3.59
C MET A 117 5.20 -10.61 -4.44
N MET A 118 5.91 -9.62 -3.90
CA MET A 118 7.02 -8.95 -4.57
C MET A 118 8.09 -9.95 -5.02
N LEU A 119 8.55 -10.82 -4.12
CA LEU A 119 9.57 -11.82 -4.43
C LEU A 119 9.10 -12.81 -5.50
N SER A 120 7.85 -13.27 -5.41
CA SER A 120 7.28 -14.14 -6.45
C SER A 120 7.19 -13.45 -7.81
N MET A 121 6.86 -12.16 -7.85
CA MET A 121 6.84 -11.39 -9.10
C MET A 121 8.25 -11.16 -9.66
N LEU A 122 9.29 -11.07 -8.83
CA LEU A 122 10.68 -11.00 -9.28
C LEU A 122 11.14 -12.29 -9.99
N GLU A 123 10.55 -13.43 -9.68
CA GLU A 123 10.84 -14.71 -10.33
C GLU A 123 10.04 -14.90 -11.63
N ASN A 124 9.14 -13.97 -11.97
CA ASN A 124 8.30 -14.08 -13.15
C ASN A 124 9.12 -14.00 -14.45
N PRO A 125 8.79 -14.76 -15.51
CA PRO A 125 9.51 -14.71 -16.78
C PRO A 125 9.40 -13.36 -17.51
N THR A 126 8.33 -12.59 -17.28
CA THR A 126 8.10 -11.32 -17.97
C THR A 126 8.81 -10.16 -17.27
N ALA A 127 9.51 -9.33 -18.06
CA ALA A 127 10.22 -8.17 -17.52
C ALA A 127 9.27 -7.14 -16.89
N THR A 128 8.05 -6.99 -17.42
CA THR A 128 7.05 -6.06 -16.89
C THR A 128 6.64 -6.41 -15.46
N GLU A 129 6.41 -7.70 -15.17
CA GLU A 129 6.07 -8.14 -13.81
C GLU A 129 7.24 -7.93 -12.85
N ARG A 130 8.48 -8.20 -13.28
CA ARG A 130 9.67 -7.94 -12.46
C ARG A 130 9.89 -6.44 -12.22
N LEU A 131 9.65 -5.59 -13.20
CA LEU A 131 9.66 -4.13 -13.02
C LEU A 131 8.64 -3.67 -11.99
N LYS A 132 7.41 -4.20 -12.08
CA LYS A 132 6.34 -3.93 -11.13
C LYS A 132 6.72 -4.40 -9.72
N ALA A 133 7.33 -5.58 -9.60
CA ALA A 133 7.85 -6.09 -8.34
C ALA A 133 8.84 -5.11 -7.69
N VAL A 134 9.80 -4.59 -8.46
CA VAL A 134 10.77 -3.62 -7.94
C VAL A 134 10.07 -2.35 -7.43
N SER A 135 9.02 -1.89 -8.11
CA SER A 135 8.27 -0.70 -7.67
C SER A 135 7.59 -0.88 -6.30
N TYR A 136 7.19 -2.11 -5.95
CA TYR A 136 6.59 -2.40 -4.64
C TYR A 136 7.54 -2.26 -3.46
N THR A 137 8.86 -2.21 -3.69
CA THR A 137 9.84 -1.98 -2.62
C THR A 137 9.57 -0.69 -1.83
N GLN A 138 9.04 0.34 -2.49
CA GLN A 138 8.72 1.62 -1.87
C GLN A 138 7.46 1.57 -0.99
N GLU A 139 6.60 0.57 -1.20
CA GLU A 139 5.40 0.35 -0.39
C GLU A 139 5.67 -0.48 0.88
N LEU A 140 6.89 -1.02 1.03
CA LEU A 140 7.28 -1.76 2.21
C LEU A 140 7.71 -0.77 3.30
N ASN A 141 7.04 -0.82 4.45
CA ASN A 141 7.39 0.01 5.60
C ASN A 141 8.79 -0.30 6.15
N LYS A 142 9.23 -1.56 5.99
CA LYS A 142 10.55 -2.03 6.37
C LYS A 142 11.07 -2.95 5.27
N VAL A 143 12.26 -2.63 4.78
CA VAL A 143 13.00 -3.49 3.87
C VAL A 143 14.01 -4.27 4.69
N ASP A 144 13.88 -5.60 4.68
CA ASP A 144 14.78 -6.49 5.38
C ASP A 144 15.93 -6.97 4.47
N ASP A 145 16.82 -7.78 5.03
CA ASP A 145 17.98 -8.27 4.32
C ASP A 145 17.63 -9.20 3.16
N LYS A 146 16.50 -9.91 3.24
CA LYS A 146 16.03 -10.82 2.19
C LYS A 146 15.59 -10.05 0.95
N VAL A 147 14.85 -8.95 1.12
CA VAL A 147 14.50 -8.05 0.02
C VAL A 147 15.74 -7.39 -0.58
N ILE A 148 16.69 -6.96 0.25
CA ILE A 148 17.96 -6.38 -0.24
C ILE A 148 18.73 -7.39 -1.10
N ASP A 149 18.85 -8.64 -0.64
CA ASP A 149 19.55 -9.69 -1.38
C ASP A 149 18.84 -10.01 -2.70
N ALA A 150 17.51 -10.03 -2.71
CA ALA A 150 16.72 -10.21 -3.93
C ALA A 150 16.99 -9.07 -4.93
N LEU A 151 16.93 -7.81 -4.49
CA LEU A 151 17.22 -6.65 -5.34
C LEU A 151 18.66 -6.64 -5.85
N LEU A 152 19.65 -6.96 -5.01
CA LEU A 152 21.05 -7.05 -5.44
C LEU A 152 21.24 -8.19 -6.44
N THR A 153 20.51 -9.30 -6.29
CA THR A 153 20.52 -10.39 -7.26
C THR A 153 19.91 -9.92 -8.58
N THR A 154 18.72 -9.33 -8.56
CA THR A 154 18.05 -8.75 -9.74
C THR A 154 18.95 -7.74 -10.45
N LEU A 155 19.61 -6.83 -9.74
CA LEU A 155 20.57 -5.89 -10.32
C LEU A 155 21.73 -6.60 -11.06
N ASN A 156 22.20 -7.73 -10.54
CA ASN A 156 23.38 -8.41 -11.08
C ASN A 156 23.05 -9.43 -12.18
N SER A 157 21.85 -10.00 -12.19
CA SER A 157 21.54 -11.15 -13.05
C SER A 157 20.26 -11.03 -13.86
N ASP A 158 19.45 -9.99 -13.70
CA ASP A 158 18.24 -9.86 -14.55
C ASP A 158 18.66 -9.73 -16.02
N PRO A 159 18.06 -10.52 -16.94
CA PRO A 159 18.39 -10.45 -18.36
C PRO A 159 17.98 -9.11 -18.99
N ASN A 160 17.00 -8.40 -18.42
CA ASN A 160 16.51 -7.15 -18.96
C ASN A 160 17.22 -5.95 -18.32
N GLU A 161 17.87 -5.13 -19.16
CA GLU A 161 18.64 -3.97 -18.68
C GLU A 161 17.78 -2.94 -17.94
N ASN A 162 16.52 -2.75 -18.36
CA ASN A 162 15.61 -1.82 -17.70
C ASN A 162 15.24 -2.29 -16.30
N VAL A 163 15.06 -3.60 -16.10
CA VAL A 163 14.82 -4.15 -14.75
C VAL A 163 16.02 -3.85 -13.86
N ARG A 164 17.25 -4.06 -14.35
CA ARG A 164 18.47 -3.74 -13.59
C ARG A 164 18.56 -2.24 -13.23
N LEU A 165 18.22 -1.34 -14.16
CA LEU A 165 18.24 0.10 -13.91
C LEU A 165 17.21 0.53 -12.86
N VAL A 166 15.97 0.07 -12.98
CA VAL A 166 14.92 0.38 -11.99
C VAL A 166 15.27 -0.23 -10.62
N THR A 167 15.88 -1.42 -10.61
CA THR A 167 16.38 -2.05 -9.38
C THR A 167 17.50 -1.23 -8.74
N LEU A 168 18.41 -0.68 -9.53
CA LEU A 168 19.44 0.22 -9.05
C LEU A 168 18.82 1.48 -8.42
N GLU A 169 17.80 2.07 -9.03
CA GLU A 169 17.11 3.23 -8.46
C GLU A 169 16.46 2.92 -7.11
N ALA A 170 15.81 1.77 -6.97
CA ALA A 170 15.26 1.30 -5.70
C ALA A 170 16.37 1.12 -4.65
N LEU A 171 17.49 0.48 -5.01
CA LEU A 171 18.64 0.31 -4.11
C LEU A 171 19.27 1.65 -3.69
N ILE A 172 19.30 2.65 -4.57
CA ILE A 172 19.80 3.99 -4.21
C ILE A 172 18.96 4.62 -3.10
N GLN A 173 17.62 4.44 -3.12
CA GLN A 173 16.75 4.94 -2.05
C GLN A 173 17.04 4.26 -0.70
N LEU A 174 17.47 3.00 -0.75
CA LEU A 174 17.91 2.22 0.41
C LEU A 174 19.38 2.45 0.77
N GLY A 175 20.03 3.44 0.15
CA GLY A 175 21.46 3.70 0.29
C GLY A 175 21.92 4.12 1.70
N ASN A 176 21.02 4.33 2.66
CA ASN A 176 21.40 4.48 4.08
C ASN A 176 21.81 3.16 4.73
N ASN A 177 21.40 2.02 4.15
CA ASN A 177 21.79 0.70 4.63
C ASN A 177 23.22 0.37 4.14
N PRO A 178 24.18 0.09 5.04
CA PRO A 178 25.55 -0.26 4.67
C PRO A 178 25.66 -1.49 3.76
N ARG A 179 24.78 -2.49 3.94
CA ARG A 179 24.73 -3.71 3.12
C ARG A 179 24.39 -3.39 1.67
N VAL A 180 23.47 -2.46 1.45
CA VAL A 180 23.11 -1.97 0.11
C VAL A 180 24.31 -1.29 -0.54
N ARG A 181 24.98 -0.38 0.19
CA ARG A 181 26.19 0.30 -0.33
C ARG A 181 27.28 -0.69 -0.71
N GLU A 182 27.55 -1.66 0.15
CA GLU A 182 28.54 -2.70 -0.12
C GLU A 182 28.15 -3.53 -1.34
N GLY A 183 26.88 -3.97 -1.42
CA GLY A 183 26.36 -4.71 -2.56
C GLY A 183 26.51 -3.94 -3.89
N LEU A 184 26.16 -2.65 -3.91
CA LEU A 184 26.32 -1.80 -5.09
C LEU A 184 27.79 -1.65 -5.51
N VAL A 185 28.72 -1.55 -4.55
CA VAL A 185 30.16 -1.51 -4.83
C VAL A 185 30.63 -2.83 -5.46
N GLN A 186 30.15 -3.97 -4.97
CA GLN A 186 30.48 -5.28 -5.55
C GLN A 186 29.88 -5.47 -6.95
N SER A 187 28.70 -4.89 -7.19
CA SER A 187 28.03 -4.93 -8.50
C SER A 187 28.83 -4.27 -9.61
N LEU A 188 29.68 -3.29 -9.31
CA LEU A 188 30.49 -2.57 -10.32
C LEU A 188 31.29 -3.49 -11.25
N MET A 189 31.83 -4.58 -10.72
CA MET A 189 32.65 -5.52 -11.50
C MET A 189 31.84 -6.57 -12.25
N LYS A 190 30.56 -6.73 -11.90
CA LYS A 190 29.63 -7.73 -12.45
C LYS A 190 28.83 -7.23 -13.65
N GLN A 191 28.72 -5.92 -13.82
CA GLN A 191 27.91 -5.36 -14.91
C GLN A 191 28.67 -5.35 -16.23
N GLU A 192 28.02 -5.83 -17.28
CA GLU A 192 28.53 -5.78 -18.66
C GLU A 192 27.91 -4.64 -19.47
N SER A 193 26.66 -4.28 -19.15
CA SER A 193 25.93 -3.21 -19.85
C SER A 193 26.57 -1.84 -19.61
N PRO A 194 27.00 -1.13 -20.66
CA PRO A 194 27.53 0.23 -20.53
C PRO A 194 26.56 1.19 -19.84
N LEU A 195 25.25 1.02 -20.08
CA LEU A 195 24.21 1.87 -19.49
C LEU A 195 24.13 1.66 -17.98
N VAL A 196 24.11 0.40 -17.52
CA VAL A 196 24.07 0.08 -16.08
C VAL A 196 25.38 0.47 -15.38
N GLN A 197 26.53 0.32 -16.05
CA GLN A 197 27.83 0.77 -15.52
C GLN A 197 27.86 2.30 -15.28
N VAL A 198 27.34 3.09 -16.23
CA VAL A 198 27.21 4.54 -16.08
C VAL A 198 26.27 4.89 -14.93
N ALA A 199 25.11 4.23 -14.86
CA ALA A 199 24.14 4.47 -13.80
C ALA A 199 24.69 4.12 -12.41
N LEU A 200 25.46 3.03 -12.29
CA LEU A 200 26.16 2.68 -11.04
C LEU A 200 27.22 3.73 -10.67
N ALA A 201 27.94 4.28 -11.65
CA ALA A 201 28.87 5.37 -11.40
C ALA A 201 28.17 6.61 -10.83
N ASP A 202 27.00 6.98 -11.40
CA ASP A 202 26.14 8.02 -10.85
C ASP A 202 25.63 7.70 -9.45
N ALA A 203 25.25 6.45 -9.19
CA ALA A 203 24.84 5.98 -7.87
C ALA A 203 25.97 6.18 -6.83
N MET A 204 27.22 5.83 -7.17
CA MET A 204 28.34 5.99 -6.25
C MET A 204 28.61 7.45 -5.91
N VAL A 205 28.47 8.37 -6.89
CA VAL A 205 28.55 9.82 -6.64
C VAL A 205 27.41 10.29 -5.73
N LYS A 206 26.16 9.93 -6.06
CA LYS A 206 24.97 10.33 -5.30
C LYS A 206 25.03 9.84 -3.84
N LEU A 207 25.53 8.63 -3.63
CA LEU A 207 25.70 8.04 -2.30
C LEU A 207 26.99 8.48 -1.59
N GLN A 208 27.87 9.24 -2.27
CA GLN A 208 29.20 9.60 -1.79
C GLN A 208 30.04 8.39 -1.35
N GLU A 209 29.91 7.27 -2.07
CA GLU A 209 30.54 6.00 -1.69
C GLU A 209 32.00 5.95 -2.15
N LYS A 210 32.91 6.53 -1.35
CA LYS A 210 34.34 6.59 -1.67
C LYS A 210 35.02 5.23 -1.79
N ARG A 211 34.49 4.17 -1.15
CA ARG A 211 35.07 2.82 -1.23
C ARG A 211 35.02 2.26 -2.64
N SER A 212 34.12 2.76 -3.50
CA SER A 212 33.98 2.36 -4.90
C SER A 212 35.16 2.72 -5.81
N VAL A 213 36.00 3.68 -5.41
CA VAL A 213 37.14 4.16 -6.21
C VAL A 213 38.12 3.02 -6.55
N LYS A 214 38.29 2.04 -5.65
CA LYS A 214 39.17 0.88 -5.91
C LYS A 214 38.63 0.03 -7.07
N GLN A 215 37.34 -0.28 -7.06
CA GLN A 215 36.68 -1.07 -8.09
C GLN A 215 36.65 -0.31 -9.43
N PHE A 216 36.45 1.01 -9.41
CA PHE A 216 36.53 1.83 -10.61
C PHE A 216 37.94 1.82 -11.25
N LYS A 217 38.99 1.92 -10.44
CA LYS A 217 40.37 1.79 -10.94
C LYS A 217 40.63 0.42 -11.57
N GLN A 218 40.09 -0.65 -10.99
CA GLN A 218 40.17 -1.99 -11.59
C GLN A 218 39.36 -2.08 -12.90
N LEU A 219 38.19 -1.46 -12.95
CA LEU A 219 37.34 -1.47 -14.15
C LEU A 219 38.00 -0.74 -15.33
N LEU A 220 38.75 0.35 -15.07
CA LEU A 220 39.53 1.07 -16.08
C LEU A 220 40.68 0.25 -16.70
N GLN A 221 41.09 -0.84 -16.06
CA GLN A 221 42.14 -1.73 -16.58
C GLN A 221 41.59 -2.79 -17.55
N LYS A 222 40.26 -2.92 -17.73
CA LYS A 222 39.67 -3.86 -18.70
C LYS A 222 39.90 -3.35 -20.14
N GLU A 223 40.50 -4.19 -20.98
CA GLU A 223 40.89 -3.84 -22.36
C GLU A 223 39.70 -3.42 -23.25
N ASN A 224 38.52 -4.01 -23.02
CA ASN A 224 37.32 -3.79 -23.83
C ASN A 224 36.29 -2.85 -23.17
N LEU A 225 36.71 -1.95 -22.30
CA LEU A 225 35.81 -1.00 -21.67
C LEU A 225 35.29 0.03 -22.68
N ASN A 226 33.97 0.22 -22.73
CA ASN A 226 33.34 1.23 -23.57
C ASN A 226 33.89 2.64 -23.28
N LYS A 227 34.19 3.43 -24.32
CA LYS A 227 34.79 4.77 -24.20
C LYS A 227 33.96 5.74 -23.35
N ALA A 228 32.63 5.72 -23.49
CA ALA A 228 31.75 6.58 -22.69
C ALA A 228 31.77 6.18 -21.22
N VAL A 229 31.80 4.87 -20.94
CA VAL A 229 31.94 4.35 -19.57
C VAL A 229 33.29 4.75 -18.97
N LYS A 230 34.37 4.63 -19.74
CA LYS A 230 35.72 5.04 -19.31
C LYS A 230 35.74 6.50 -18.86
N GLY A 231 35.27 7.41 -19.71
CA GLY A 231 35.21 8.84 -19.36
C GLY A 231 34.30 9.13 -18.16
N LYS A 232 33.19 8.40 -18.03
CA LYS A 232 32.30 8.50 -16.86
C LYS A 232 33.00 8.07 -15.57
N ILE A 233 33.73 6.95 -15.60
CA ILE A 233 34.44 6.41 -14.43
C ILE A 233 35.58 7.33 -14.01
N GLU A 234 36.37 7.85 -14.96
CA GLU A 234 37.45 8.80 -14.67
C GLU A 234 36.92 10.05 -13.94
N LYS A 235 35.82 10.63 -14.44
CA LYS A 235 35.12 11.75 -13.79
C LYS A 235 34.60 11.37 -12.40
N THR A 236 34.04 10.17 -12.26
CA THR A 236 33.50 9.68 -10.98
C THR A 236 34.59 9.53 -9.93
N ILE A 237 35.76 8.99 -10.29
CA ILE A 237 36.92 8.91 -9.39
C ILE A 237 37.35 10.30 -8.95
N GLN A 238 37.40 11.28 -9.86
CA GLN A 238 37.78 12.66 -9.53
C GLN A 238 36.82 13.29 -8.52
N VAL A 239 35.51 13.06 -8.64
CA VAL A 239 34.50 13.59 -7.72
C VAL A 239 34.54 12.91 -6.35
N LEU A 240 34.88 11.63 -6.29
CA LEU A 240 34.89 10.84 -5.05
C LEU A 240 36.22 10.84 -4.29
N SER A 241 37.30 11.32 -4.91
CA SER A 241 38.61 11.49 -4.27
C SER A 241 38.53 12.60 -3.23
#